data_AF-A0AA35WMX1-F1
#
_entry.id   AF-A0AA35WMX1-F1
#
_cell.length_a   1.000
_cell.length_b   1.000
_cell.length_c   1.000
_cell.angle_alpha   90.00
_cell.angle_beta   90.00
_cell.angle_gamma   90.00
#
_symmetry.space_group_name_H-M   'P 1'
#
loop_
_entity.id
_entity.type
_entity.pdbx_description
1 polymer ?
#
loop_
_entity_poly.entity_id
_entity_poly.type
_entity_poly.pdbx_seq_one_letter_code
_entity_poly.pdbx_strand_id
1 'polypeptide(L)'
;MSLLFFPLILLSSPSSMQVPCLHSIPHRGGTEYVVLGQDFDIIQEPRLLIHITTSNDQSGNRRKRRQTVDIFKSKPCTTDSGGTRMMCQAPPIDPALFSTRQLLAVLGLELDGVDSLLRLDNYTVTLHSNPSFQNFGKQSFSNTDNIRLTIDSQGGRFEFTEEMVEVLITPCSREECVCEDVTFQPGNSSLTCLVGTTNGLRRGSTLTVTAHIGSYNQTVGSIDITGPINPVVFIVPIVVTFLIIVVVIVVILLVVCYRGRQKDSRYKELIVEMEKLESTVARECKLGFAELQTDLDELTGDLSGHRLPYRDLKVYLLSALFPGYKDHAVLHPVQLPIQRQISSQKAIKDFHDLCMDKKVLLLFIRTLEEQRNFSIRDKSLVGSLLMVALHNRLDYATEILKTLLYDLITKAINKSSPKLLLRRTESVAEKMLTNWLHFCLHEYIVEQSGKPQYLLYRAVKSQLEKGPIDVITGEAR
;
A
#
# COMPACT_ATOMS: atom_id res chain seq x y z
N MET A 1 -1.23 113.10 24.57
CA MET A 1 -0.12 113.39 23.64
C MET A 1 0.70 112.12 23.53
N SER A 2 0.44 111.29 22.51
CA SER A 2 1.10 111.35 21.18
C SER A 2 2.48 110.69 21.28
N LEU A 3 2.87 109.63 20.56
CA LEU A 3 2.44 109.09 19.26
C LEU A 3 2.82 107.60 19.13
N LEU A 4 2.07 106.94 18.25
CA LEU A 4 2.26 105.61 17.66
C LEU A 4 3.62 105.43 16.97
N PHE A 5 4.16 104.21 17.03
CA PHE A 5 4.93 103.60 15.94
C PHE A 5 4.76 102.06 15.98
N PHE A 6 4.01 101.53 15.01
CA PHE A 6 4.08 100.13 14.58
C PHE A 6 5.34 99.94 13.72
N PRO A 7 6.13 98.87 13.87
CA PRO A 7 7.03 98.45 12.81
C PRO A 7 6.31 97.41 11.94
N LEU A 8 6.22 97.72 10.64
CA LEU A 8 6.07 96.71 9.58
C LEU A 8 7.24 95.72 9.73
N ILE A 9 6.94 94.45 10.01
CA ILE A 9 7.92 93.37 9.92
C ILE A 9 7.94 92.92 8.45
N LEU A 10 9.02 93.25 7.75
CA LEU A 10 9.37 92.70 6.46
C LEU A 10 9.79 91.24 6.67
N LEU A 11 8.89 90.30 6.40
CA LEU A 11 9.24 88.88 6.28
C LEU A 11 10.20 88.73 5.10
N SER A 12 11.44 88.34 5.38
CA SER A 12 12.40 87.98 4.35
C SER A 12 11.97 86.65 3.70
N SER A 13 11.97 86.61 2.37
CA SER A 13 11.59 85.42 1.60
C SER A 13 12.51 84.21 1.93
N PRO A 14 11.99 82.97 1.95
CA PRO A 14 12.79 81.78 2.24
C PRO A 14 13.99 81.68 1.30
N SER A 15 15.16 81.34 1.85
CA SER A 15 16.44 81.39 1.13
C SER A 15 16.62 80.20 0.19
N SER A 16 16.14 79.01 0.58
CA SER A 16 16.09 77.80 -0.27
C SER A 16 15.23 76.71 0.36
N MET A 17 14.66 75.82 -0.45
CA MET A 17 13.97 74.62 0.03
C MET A 17 14.79 73.38 -0.29
N GLN A 18 15.17 72.61 0.74
CA GLN A 18 15.81 71.31 0.54
C GLN A 18 14.73 70.26 0.27
N VAL A 19 14.68 69.83 -0.99
CA VAL A 19 13.85 68.71 -1.43
C VAL A 19 14.63 67.41 -1.13
N PRO A 20 14.03 66.43 -0.42
CA PRO A 20 14.68 65.14 -0.19
C PRO A 20 15.07 64.48 -1.53
N CYS A 21 16.16 63.71 -1.53
CA CYS A 21 16.87 63.26 -2.73
C CYS A 21 16.05 62.45 -3.75
N LEU A 22 14.89 61.94 -3.36
CA LEU A 22 13.90 61.43 -4.31
C LEU A 22 12.89 62.53 -4.53
N HIS A 23 12.84 63.07 -5.74
CA HIS A 23 11.80 63.99 -6.20
C HIS A 23 10.43 63.27 -6.24
N SER A 24 10.02 62.55 -5.18
CA SER A 24 8.77 61.80 -5.14
C SER A 24 8.02 61.81 -3.82
N ILE A 25 6.68 61.70 -3.91
CA ILE A 25 5.77 61.62 -2.77
C ILE A 25 4.97 60.31 -2.89
N PRO A 26 5.00 59.43 -1.86
CA PRO A 26 4.13 58.27 -1.80
C PRO A 26 2.68 58.72 -1.54
N HIS A 27 1.72 57.98 -2.09
CA HIS A 27 0.29 58.29 -2.01
C HIS A 27 -0.24 58.57 -0.59
N ARG A 28 0.24 57.83 0.43
CA ARG A 28 -0.17 58.05 1.83
C ARG A 28 0.48 59.26 2.52
N GLY A 29 1.35 59.99 1.81
CA GLY A 29 2.07 61.15 2.33
C GLY A 29 3.19 60.78 3.31
N GLY A 30 3.63 61.75 4.11
CA GLY A 30 4.62 61.56 5.16
C GLY A 30 6.08 61.73 4.74
N THR A 31 6.37 62.10 3.49
CA THR A 31 7.70 62.61 3.10
C THR A 31 7.96 63.91 3.84
N GLU A 32 9.10 64.00 4.52
CA GLU A 32 9.52 65.20 5.24
C GLU A 32 10.27 66.16 4.31
N TYR A 33 9.81 67.41 4.26
CA TYR A 33 10.42 68.49 3.51
C TYR A 33 11.02 69.51 4.47
N VAL A 34 12.28 69.87 4.24
CA VAL A 34 12.99 70.85 5.06
C VAL A 34 13.14 72.15 4.28
N VAL A 35 12.50 73.21 4.75
CA VAL A 35 12.60 74.55 4.19
C VAL A 35 13.60 75.35 5.02
N LEU A 36 14.56 76.00 4.35
CA LEU A 36 15.60 76.80 4.98
C LEU A 36 15.32 78.29 4.76
N GLY A 37 15.44 79.06 5.83
CA GLY A 37 15.13 80.49 5.84
C GLY A 37 15.55 81.13 7.14
N GLN A 38 14.97 82.29 7.44
CA GLN A 38 15.17 83.03 8.68
C GLN A 38 13.80 83.44 9.23
N ASP A 39 13.70 83.54 10.56
CA ASP A 39 12.53 84.04 11.29
C ASP A 39 11.21 83.25 11.08
N PHE A 40 11.28 81.93 10.85
CA PHE A 40 10.09 81.07 10.74
C PHE A 40 9.31 80.94 12.05
N ASP A 41 9.91 81.26 13.19
CA ASP A 41 9.30 81.25 14.52
C ASP A 41 8.21 82.32 14.71
N ILE A 42 8.16 83.32 13.83
CA ILE A 42 7.16 84.39 13.83
C ILE A 42 5.84 83.94 13.16
N ILE A 43 5.88 82.89 12.34
CA ILE A 43 4.76 82.44 11.51
C ILE A 43 3.79 81.58 12.34
N GLN A 44 2.49 81.90 12.31
CA GLN A 44 1.52 81.25 13.19
C GLN A 44 1.13 79.84 12.72
N GLU A 45 0.79 79.67 11.44
CA GLU A 45 0.38 78.37 10.90
C GLU A 45 1.02 78.10 9.53
N PRO A 46 2.33 77.83 9.46
CA PRO A 46 2.97 77.50 8.19
C PRO A 46 2.47 76.16 7.65
N ARG A 47 2.07 76.09 6.38
CA ARG A 47 1.66 74.81 5.75
C ARG A 47 2.32 74.62 4.39
N LEU A 48 2.72 73.37 4.13
CA LEU A 48 3.08 72.91 2.79
C LEU A 48 1.82 72.65 1.96
N LEU A 49 1.82 73.20 0.75
CA LEU A 49 0.80 73.02 -0.28
C LEU A 49 1.37 72.16 -1.41
N ILE A 50 0.56 71.24 -1.92
CA ILE A 50 0.89 70.45 -3.11
C ILE A 50 -0.18 70.70 -4.15
N HIS A 51 0.24 71.25 -5.30
CA HIS A 51 -0.62 71.53 -6.45
C HIS A 51 -0.47 70.43 -7.48
N ILE A 52 -1.56 69.71 -7.73
CA ILE A 52 -1.61 68.65 -8.75
C ILE A 52 -2.50 69.14 -9.88
N THR A 53 -1.92 69.22 -11.08
CA THR A 53 -2.67 69.67 -12.26
C THR A 53 -3.14 68.46 -13.04
N THR A 54 -4.45 68.23 -13.08
CA THR A 54 -5.08 67.13 -13.81
C THR A 54 -5.76 67.65 -15.07
N SER A 55 -5.56 66.95 -16.20
CA SER A 55 -6.23 67.25 -17.47
C SER A 55 -7.27 66.16 -17.73
N ASN A 56 -8.54 66.46 -17.48
CA ASN A 56 -9.63 65.56 -17.87
C ASN A 56 -9.93 65.70 -19.37
N ASP A 57 -9.56 64.68 -20.16
CA ASP A 57 -10.05 64.52 -21.53
C ASP A 57 -11.50 64.03 -21.48
N GLN A 58 -12.47 64.97 -21.51
CA GLN A 58 -13.85 64.62 -21.82
C GLN A 58 -14.02 64.58 -23.34
N SER A 59 -14.33 63.39 -23.85
CA SER A 59 -14.70 63.18 -25.24
C SER A 59 -15.99 63.92 -25.59
N GLY A 60 -16.02 64.55 -26.76
CA GLY A 60 -17.25 65.00 -27.41
C GLY A 60 -17.60 66.49 -27.26
N ASN A 61 -17.48 67.20 -28.38
CA ASN A 61 -17.96 68.56 -28.69
C ASN A 61 -17.22 69.75 -28.07
N ARG A 62 -16.57 70.51 -28.97
CA ARG A 62 -15.84 71.78 -28.81
C ARG A 62 -16.43 72.69 -27.70
N ARG A 63 -16.00 72.46 -26.47
CA ARG A 63 -16.02 73.39 -25.34
C ARG A 63 -14.69 73.28 -24.62
N LYS A 64 -14.17 74.43 -24.17
CA LYS A 64 -12.79 74.67 -23.70
C LYS A 64 -12.27 73.55 -22.77
N ARG A 65 -11.04 73.10 -23.03
CA ARG A 65 -10.24 72.19 -22.18
C ARG A 65 -10.23 72.75 -20.75
N ARG A 66 -10.80 72.01 -19.79
CA ARG A 66 -10.89 72.45 -18.39
C ARG A 66 -9.79 71.75 -17.61
N GLN A 67 -8.70 72.48 -17.34
CA GLN A 67 -7.68 72.04 -16.39
C GLN A 67 -8.23 72.23 -14.98
N THR A 68 -8.10 71.21 -14.15
CA THR A 68 -8.43 71.24 -12.72
C THR A 68 -7.13 71.17 -11.94
N VAL A 69 -6.97 72.06 -10.96
CA VAL A 69 -5.82 72.08 -10.05
C VAL A 69 -6.34 71.69 -8.68
N ASP A 70 -5.92 70.52 -8.21
CA ASP A 70 -6.24 70.03 -6.87
C ASP A 70 -5.12 70.47 -5.91
N ILE A 71 -5.51 71.08 -4.77
CA ILE A 71 -4.57 71.64 -3.79
C ILE A 71 -4.69 70.85 -2.49
N PHE A 72 -3.61 70.17 -2.10
CA PHE A 72 -3.53 69.41 -0.86
C PHE A 72 -2.74 70.20 0.18
N LYS A 73 -3.33 70.41 1.37
CA LYS A 73 -2.70 71.12 2.48
C LYS A 73 -2.19 70.13 3.53
N SER A 74 -0.92 70.26 3.91
CA SER A 74 -0.35 69.56 5.06
C SER A 74 -0.92 70.05 6.39
N LYS A 75 -0.63 69.29 7.46
CA LYS A 75 -0.72 69.79 8.83
C LYS A 75 0.30 70.93 9.03
N PRO A 76 0.12 71.81 10.04
CA PRO A 76 1.07 72.87 10.33
C PRO A 76 2.49 72.32 10.46
N CYS A 77 3.43 72.94 9.76
CA CYS A 77 4.84 72.57 9.78
C CYS A 77 5.46 72.95 11.13
N THR A 78 6.45 72.19 11.57
CA THR A 78 7.16 72.45 12.82
C THR A 78 8.45 73.20 12.56
N THR A 79 8.71 74.25 13.33
CA THR A 79 9.92 75.06 13.22
C THR A 79 10.93 74.68 14.31
N ASP A 80 12.21 74.70 13.96
CA ASP A 80 13.28 74.52 14.94
C ASP A 80 13.38 75.73 15.88
N SER A 81 13.91 75.51 17.07
CA SER A 81 14.08 76.45 18.18
C SER A 81 14.82 77.76 17.83
N GLY A 82 15.54 77.81 16.71
CA GLY A 82 16.23 79.00 16.19
C GLY A 82 15.59 79.65 14.96
N GLY A 83 14.36 79.27 14.56
CA GLY A 83 13.59 79.93 13.49
C GLY A 83 14.17 79.79 12.07
N THR A 84 15.25 79.02 11.88
CA THR A 84 15.98 78.92 10.59
C THR A 84 15.57 77.71 9.73
N ARG A 85 14.91 76.73 10.33
CA ARG A 85 14.48 75.49 9.66
C ARG A 85 13.02 75.22 9.94
N MET A 86 12.28 74.89 8.89
CA MET A 86 10.90 74.46 8.96
C MET A 86 10.76 73.06 8.37
N MET A 87 10.15 72.15 9.12
CA MET A 87 9.94 70.74 8.76
C MET A 87 8.47 70.51 8.47
N CYS A 88 8.15 70.14 7.24
CA CYS A 88 6.79 69.93 6.76
C CYS A 88 6.60 68.49 6.30
N GLN A 89 5.56 67.81 6.79
CA GLN A 89 5.18 66.50 6.29
C GLN A 89 4.18 66.61 5.15
N ALA A 90 4.46 65.93 4.04
CA ALA A 90 3.52 65.87 2.91
C ALA A 90 2.16 65.29 3.34
N PRO A 91 1.04 65.91 2.97
CA PRO A 91 -0.29 65.38 3.25
C PRO A 91 -0.53 64.07 2.49
N PRO A 92 -1.42 63.20 2.99
CA PRO A 92 -1.95 62.10 2.19
C PRO A 92 -2.70 62.67 0.99
N ILE A 93 -2.41 62.13 -0.20
CA ILE A 93 -3.05 62.52 -1.46
C ILE A 93 -4.16 61.50 -1.72
N ASP A 94 -5.20 61.82 -2.51
CA ASP A 94 -6.25 60.84 -2.82
C ASP A 94 -5.81 59.81 -3.88
N PRO A 95 -6.11 58.50 -3.72
CA PRO A 95 -5.58 57.46 -4.60
C PRO A 95 -6.24 57.49 -5.98
N ALA A 96 -7.43 58.07 -6.07
CA ALA A 96 -8.20 58.20 -7.30
C ALA A 96 -7.53 59.13 -8.35
N LEU A 97 -6.61 60.00 -7.92
CA LEU A 97 -5.88 60.89 -8.82
C LEU A 97 -4.73 60.19 -9.56
N PHE A 98 -4.33 59.00 -9.13
CA PHE A 98 -3.21 58.25 -9.68
C PHE A 98 -3.65 57.40 -10.88
N SER A 99 -3.83 58.01 -12.04
CA SER A 99 -4.13 57.31 -13.30
C SER A 99 -2.86 57.13 -14.13
N THR A 100 -2.26 55.93 -14.13
CA THR A 100 -1.25 55.32 -15.05
C THR A 100 -0.16 56.19 -15.72
N ARG A 101 -0.02 57.46 -15.40
CA ARG A 101 0.98 58.41 -15.90
C ARG A 101 1.63 59.10 -14.71
N GLN A 102 2.92 59.35 -14.83
CA GLN A 102 3.70 60.13 -13.87
C GLN A 102 3.09 61.53 -13.76
N LEU A 103 2.41 61.81 -12.65
CA LEU A 103 1.86 63.12 -12.36
C LEU A 103 2.94 63.98 -11.73
N LEU A 104 3.18 65.14 -12.33
CA LEU A 104 4.03 66.19 -11.79
C LEU A 104 3.21 67.05 -10.85
N ALA A 105 3.66 67.16 -9.61
CA ALA A 105 3.13 68.06 -8.60
C ALA A 105 4.07 69.25 -8.43
N VAL A 106 3.49 70.43 -8.21
CA VAL A 106 4.23 71.66 -7.91
C VAL A 106 4.06 71.97 -6.42
N LEU A 107 5.16 72.24 -5.73
CA LEU A 107 5.12 72.58 -4.31
C LEU A 107 4.73 74.06 -4.08
N GLY A 108 4.20 74.36 -2.91
CA GLY A 108 3.91 75.72 -2.46
C GLY A 108 3.91 75.80 -0.94
N LEU A 109 3.97 77.02 -0.40
CA LEU A 109 3.97 77.29 1.04
C LEU A 109 2.92 78.35 1.35
N GLU A 110 2.07 78.05 2.33
CA GLU A 110 1.12 78.98 2.91
C GLU A 110 1.74 79.56 4.18
N LEU A 111 2.18 80.82 4.11
CA LEU A 111 2.79 81.56 5.22
C LEU A 111 2.03 82.89 5.37
N ASP A 112 1.15 83.01 6.36
CA ASP A 112 0.51 84.24 6.86
C ASP A 112 0.21 85.34 5.80
N GLY A 113 -0.44 84.97 4.69
CA GLY A 113 -0.90 85.90 3.65
C GLY A 113 0.12 86.28 2.57
N VAL A 114 1.26 85.59 2.47
CA VAL A 114 2.27 85.83 1.43
C VAL A 114 1.93 85.07 0.14
N ASP A 115 1.35 85.77 -0.84
CA ASP A 115 0.87 85.17 -2.10
C ASP A 115 1.99 84.61 -3.01
N SER A 116 3.19 85.17 -2.95
CA SER A 116 4.31 84.78 -3.83
C SER A 116 4.87 83.38 -3.55
N LEU A 117 4.57 82.81 -2.39
CA LEU A 117 5.07 81.50 -1.97
C LEU A 117 4.02 80.39 -2.10
N LEU A 118 2.76 80.74 -2.40
CA LEU A 118 1.66 79.78 -2.53
C LEU A 118 1.89 78.74 -3.64
N ARG A 119 2.72 79.06 -4.63
CA ARG A 119 3.13 78.14 -5.70
C ARG A 119 4.56 78.42 -6.14
N LEU A 120 5.40 77.39 -6.09
CA LEU A 120 6.82 77.45 -6.38
C LEU A 120 7.11 76.63 -7.64
N ASP A 121 6.92 77.23 -8.83
CA ASP A 121 7.01 76.50 -10.11
C ASP A 121 8.40 75.88 -10.40
N ASN A 122 9.46 76.36 -9.74
CA ASN A 122 10.81 75.77 -9.84
C ASN A 122 10.98 74.48 -9.02
N TYR A 123 10.01 74.12 -8.18
CA TYR A 123 10.06 72.94 -7.31
C TYR A 123 8.95 71.96 -7.71
N THR A 124 9.31 71.03 -8.61
CA THR A 124 8.41 69.98 -9.11
C THR A 124 8.80 68.61 -8.58
N VAL A 125 7.80 67.77 -8.31
CA VAL A 125 7.95 66.46 -7.66
C VAL A 125 7.06 65.45 -8.37
N THR A 126 7.51 64.21 -8.57
CA THR A 126 6.75 63.13 -9.20
C THR A 126 5.98 62.29 -8.19
N LEU A 127 4.74 61.94 -8.50
CA LEU A 127 3.90 61.14 -7.62
C LEU A 127 4.08 59.64 -7.90
N HIS A 128 4.35 58.84 -6.86
CA HIS A 128 4.54 57.38 -6.97
C HIS A 128 3.55 56.60 -6.08
N SER A 129 3.23 55.38 -6.50
CA SER A 129 2.45 54.43 -5.69
C SER A 129 3.27 53.91 -4.52
N ASN A 130 2.61 53.57 -3.41
CA ASN A 130 3.27 53.02 -2.23
C ASN A 130 3.98 51.69 -2.55
N PRO A 131 5.15 51.41 -1.95
CA PRO A 131 5.82 50.14 -2.11
C PRO A 131 5.07 49.01 -1.39
N SER A 132 5.10 47.81 -1.97
CA SER A 132 4.52 46.62 -1.36
C SER A 132 5.55 45.52 -1.24
N PHE A 133 5.50 44.72 -0.18
CA PHE A 133 6.42 43.58 0.06
C PHE A 133 5.75 42.23 -0.10
N GLN A 134 6.51 41.23 -0.54
CA GLN A 134 6.07 39.84 -0.62
C GLN A 134 6.02 39.21 0.78
N ASN A 135 4.90 38.57 1.12
CA ASN A 135 4.75 37.86 2.39
C ASN A 135 5.49 36.51 2.32
N PHE A 136 6.44 36.27 3.22
CA PHE A 136 7.24 35.04 3.27
C PHE A 136 6.65 33.94 4.16
N GLY A 137 5.50 34.18 4.81
CA GLY A 137 4.80 33.20 5.63
C GLY A 137 5.50 32.88 6.96
N LYS A 138 5.43 31.61 7.38
CA LYS A 138 5.94 31.13 8.68
C LYS A 138 7.23 30.33 8.50
N GLN A 139 8.32 30.74 9.15
CA GLN A 139 9.63 30.08 9.07
C GLN A 139 10.16 29.69 10.45
N SER A 140 10.83 28.54 10.58
CA SER A 140 11.36 28.05 11.88
C SER A 140 12.89 28.04 11.89
N PHE A 141 13.47 28.69 12.89
CA PHE A 141 14.93 28.80 13.08
C PHE A 141 15.38 28.14 14.39
N SER A 142 16.62 27.66 14.39
CA SER A 142 17.32 27.21 15.60
C SER A 142 17.84 28.42 16.37
N ASN A 143 17.80 28.37 17.71
CA ASN A 143 18.25 29.46 18.59
C ASN A 143 19.79 29.72 18.58
N THR A 144 20.53 29.13 17.65
CA THR A 144 22.00 29.15 17.60
C THR A 144 22.57 29.98 16.45
N ASP A 145 21.74 30.43 15.53
CA ASP A 145 22.20 30.98 14.25
C ASP A 145 21.86 32.46 14.14
N ASN A 146 22.77 33.25 13.55
CA ASN A 146 22.48 34.63 13.15
C ASN A 146 21.43 34.59 12.03
N ILE A 147 20.18 34.96 12.33
CA ILE A 147 19.06 34.86 11.39
C ILE A 147 19.17 35.98 10.36
N ARG A 148 19.42 35.62 9.10
CA ARG A 148 19.38 36.56 7.96
C ARG A 148 18.00 36.52 7.32
N LEU A 149 17.28 37.64 7.38
CA LEU A 149 15.97 37.80 6.75
C LEU A 149 16.13 38.55 5.42
N THR A 150 15.55 37.99 4.36
CA THR A 150 15.46 38.62 3.04
C THR A 150 14.00 38.89 2.72
N ILE A 151 13.66 40.16 2.46
CA ILE A 151 12.31 40.63 2.20
C ILE A 151 12.27 41.20 0.78
N ASP A 152 11.59 40.52 -0.13
CA ASP A 152 11.48 40.94 -1.52
C ASP A 152 10.31 41.90 -1.73
N SER A 153 10.50 42.94 -2.55
CA SER A 153 9.42 43.87 -2.90
C SER A 153 8.57 43.36 -4.07
N GLN A 154 7.27 43.64 -4.02
CA GLN A 154 6.30 43.40 -5.09
C GLN A 154 6.03 44.71 -5.85
N GLY A 155 6.41 44.71 -7.13
CA GLY A 155 5.99 45.71 -8.12
C GLY A 155 6.87 46.95 -8.23
N GLY A 156 7.75 46.98 -9.24
CA GLY A 156 8.51 48.17 -9.67
C GLY A 156 9.84 48.39 -8.93
N ARG A 157 10.83 48.95 -9.64
CA ARG A 157 12.12 49.36 -9.04
C ARG A 157 11.91 50.60 -8.19
N PHE A 158 12.01 50.46 -6.88
CA PHE A 158 12.06 51.59 -5.95
C PHE A 158 13.51 51.79 -5.50
N GLU A 159 13.88 53.04 -5.26
CA GLU A 159 15.18 53.40 -4.70
C GLU A 159 14.88 54.07 -3.35
N PHE A 160 15.12 53.35 -2.26
CA PHE A 160 14.99 53.88 -0.90
C PHE A 160 16.35 54.34 -0.40
N THR A 161 16.36 55.39 0.42
CA THR A 161 17.54 55.74 1.21
C THR A 161 17.54 54.91 2.50
N GLU A 162 18.73 54.55 2.98
CA GLU A 162 18.89 53.69 4.17
C GLU A 162 18.22 54.26 5.42
N GLU A 163 18.05 55.59 5.51
CA GLU A 163 17.41 56.27 6.63
C GLU A 163 15.87 56.13 6.67
N MET A 164 15.24 55.71 5.57
CA MET A 164 13.77 55.67 5.47
C MET A 164 13.14 54.32 5.80
N VAL A 165 13.95 53.27 6.01
CA VAL A 165 13.45 51.90 6.17
C VAL A 165 13.86 51.31 7.52
N GLU A 166 12.88 50.95 8.33
CA GLU A 166 13.06 50.28 9.62
C GLU A 166 12.32 48.93 9.60
N VAL A 167 12.94 47.86 10.09
CA VAL A 167 12.27 46.56 10.24
C VAL A 167 12.06 46.28 11.72
N LEU A 168 10.80 46.18 12.13
CA LEU A 168 10.41 45.94 13.51
C LEU A 168 9.97 44.48 13.70
N ILE A 169 10.46 43.84 14.77
CA ILE A 169 10.13 42.47 15.15
C ILE A 169 9.33 42.51 16.46
N THR A 170 8.14 41.91 16.48
CA THR A 170 7.22 41.91 17.62
C THR A 170 6.90 40.48 18.07
N PRO A 171 6.68 40.20 19.37
CA PRO A 171 6.76 41.09 20.53
C PRO A 171 8.17 41.14 21.13
N CYS A 172 9.08 41.94 20.56
CA CYS A 172 10.35 42.27 21.20
C CYS A 172 10.36 43.76 21.57
N SER A 173 10.98 44.09 22.70
CA SER A 173 11.30 45.50 23.00
C SER A 173 12.41 45.97 22.05
N ARG A 174 12.49 47.28 21.77
CA ARG A 174 13.45 47.89 20.83
C ARG A 174 14.94 47.54 21.10
N GLU A 175 15.25 46.98 22.27
CA GLU A 175 16.61 46.60 22.68
C GLU A 175 16.90 45.09 22.60
N GLU A 176 15.88 44.22 22.43
CA GLU A 176 16.05 42.76 22.57
C GLU A 176 16.10 41.99 21.24
N CYS A 177 15.52 42.52 20.17
CA CYS A 177 15.52 41.92 18.84
C CYS A 177 15.66 43.03 17.80
N VAL A 178 16.89 43.51 17.62
CA VAL A 178 17.18 44.56 16.65
C VAL A 178 17.47 43.92 15.31
N CYS A 179 16.84 44.46 14.28
CA CYS A 179 17.21 44.18 12.91
C CYS A 179 18.43 45.05 12.56
N GLU A 180 19.63 44.49 12.70
CA GLU A 180 20.91 45.14 12.42
C GLU A 180 21.26 45.04 10.93
N ASP A 181 21.99 46.04 10.42
CA ASP A 181 22.52 46.07 9.05
C ASP A 181 21.42 45.97 7.96
N VAL A 182 20.35 46.77 8.13
CA VAL A 182 19.27 46.89 7.15
C VAL A 182 19.83 47.49 5.87
N THR A 183 19.99 46.64 4.87
CA THR A 183 20.58 46.99 3.57
C THR A 183 19.53 46.81 2.49
N PHE A 184 19.28 47.87 1.72
CA PHE A 184 18.41 47.82 0.55
C PHE A 184 19.24 47.63 -0.72
N GLN A 185 18.99 46.54 -1.45
CA GLN A 185 19.69 46.26 -2.72
C GLN A 185 18.83 46.73 -3.91
N PRO A 186 19.11 47.90 -4.52
CA PRO A 186 18.27 48.46 -5.58
C PRO A 186 18.19 47.58 -6.83
N GLY A 187 19.24 46.80 -7.13
CA GLY A 187 19.28 45.89 -8.28
C GLY A 187 18.25 44.75 -8.21
N ASN A 188 18.08 44.17 -7.01
CA ASN A 188 17.19 43.03 -6.78
C ASN A 188 15.88 43.44 -6.09
N SER A 189 15.74 44.72 -5.73
CA SER A 189 14.58 45.28 -5.03
C SER A 189 14.23 44.48 -3.76
N SER A 190 15.26 44.02 -3.04
CA SER A 190 15.17 43.23 -1.83
C SER A 190 15.82 43.94 -0.65
N LEU A 191 15.24 43.74 0.53
CA LEU A 191 15.73 44.26 1.78
C LEU A 191 16.30 43.10 2.60
N THR A 192 17.55 43.23 3.02
CA THR A 192 18.21 42.24 3.87
C THR A 192 18.50 42.81 5.23
N CYS A 193 18.30 42.00 6.26
CA CYS A 193 18.58 42.39 7.62
C CYS A 193 19.05 41.19 8.47
N LEU A 194 19.93 41.46 9.43
CA LEU A 194 20.44 40.49 10.39
C LEU A 194 19.75 40.70 11.73
N VAL A 195 19.06 39.67 12.24
CA VAL A 195 18.44 39.75 13.55
C VAL A 195 19.49 39.52 14.63
N GLY A 196 19.85 40.59 15.34
CA GLY A 196 20.85 40.60 16.41
C GLY A 196 20.33 39.95 17.70
N THR A 197 21.07 38.95 18.20
CA THR A 197 20.98 38.31 19.52
C THR A 197 19.60 37.82 20.00
N THR A 198 19.33 36.53 19.80
CA THR A 198 18.16 35.82 20.38
C THR A 198 18.33 35.41 21.86
N ASN A 199 19.33 35.93 22.55
CA ASN A 199 19.73 35.47 23.90
C ASN A 199 18.71 35.74 25.02
N GLY A 200 17.62 36.49 24.74
CA GLY A 200 16.52 36.77 25.68
C GLY A 200 15.19 36.08 25.33
N LEU A 201 15.07 35.39 24.19
CA LEU A 201 13.79 34.89 23.69
C LEU A 201 13.37 33.54 24.30
N ARG A 202 12.13 33.47 24.80
CA ARG A 202 11.55 32.24 25.36
C ARG A 202 11.34 31.19 24.25
N ARG A 203 11.87 29.97 24.46
CA ARG A 203 11.76 28.84 23.53
C ARG A 203 10.30 28.58 23.14
N GLY A 204 10.03 28.42 21.84
CA GLY A 204 8.67 28.25 21.31
C GLY A 204 7.89 29.56 21.08
N SER A 205 8.55 30.73 21.14
CA SER A 205 7.94 32.02 20.78
C SER A 205 7.81 32.18 19.27
N THR A 206 6.64 32.66 18.83
CA THR A 206 6.37 33.10 17.45
C THR A 206 6.53 34.62 17.36
N LEU A 207 7.44 35.10 16.53
CA LEU A 207 7.72 36.53 16.32
C LEU A 207 7.18 36.99 14.97
N THR A 208 6.56 38.16 14.91
CA THR A 208 6.03 38.79 13.69
C THR A 208 6.96 39.88 13.17
N VAL A 209 7.25 39.86 11.87
CA VAL A 209 8.16 40.80 11.19
C VAL A 209 7.34 41.83 10.41
N THR A 210 7.56 43.11 10.71
CA THR A 210 6.90 44.26 10.09
C THR A 210 7.92 45.20 9.47
N ALA A 211 7.74 45.54 8.20
CA ALA A 211 8.56 46.55 7.51
C ALA A 211 7.88 47.92 7.61
N HIS A 212 8.65 48.93 8.02
CA HIS A 212 8.22 50.31 8.21
C HIS A 212 9.00 51.20 7.24
N ILE A 213 8.31 51.89 6.34
CA ILE A 213 8.90 52.85 5.39
C ILE A 213 8.21 54.20 5.61
N GLY A 214 8.92 55.17 6.19
CA GLY A 214 8.35 56.49 6.50
C GLY A 214 7.12 56.39 7.42
N SER A 215 5.91 56.60 6.88
CA SER A 215 4.62 56.49 7.59
C SER A 215 3.79 55.24 7.24
N TYR A 216 4.38 54.33 6.45
CA TYR A 216 3.73 53.12 5.96
C TYR A 216 4.27 51.86 6.64
N ASN A 217 3.36 51.01 7.14
CA ASN A 217 3.68 49.83 7.93
C ASN A 217 3.03 48.61 7.25
N GLN A 218 3.82 47.58 6.93
CA GLN A 218 3.31 46.33 6.35
C GLN A 218 3.89 45.10 7.08
N THR A 219 3.03 44.15 7.46
CA THR A 219 3.43 42.86 8.02
C THR A 219 3.92 41.92 6.90
N VAL A 220 5.13 41.39 7.04
CA VAL A 220 5.80 40.60 5.99
C VAL A 220 5.82 39.10 6.30
N GLY A 221 5.80 38.67 7.57
CA GLY A 221 5.77 37.25 7.94
C GLY A 221 5.98 36.95 9.43
N SER A 222 6.17 35.68 9.79
CA SER A 222 6.38 35.24 11.18
C SER A 222 7.50 34.18 11.32
N ILE A 223 8.26 34.22 12.41
CA ILE A 223 9.38 33.31 12.70
C ILE A 223 9.23 32.57 14.04
N ASP A 224 9.54 31.28 14.07
CA ASP A 224 9.47 30.42 15.27
C ASP A 224 10.87 29.99 15.72
N ILE A 225 11.17 30.10 17.02
CA ILE A 225 12.46 29.69 17.60
C ILE A 225 12.35 28.31 18.28
N THR A 226 13.08 27.33 17.75
CA THR A 226 13.19 25.96 18.30
C THR A 226 14.49 25.77 19.09
N GLY A 227 14.43 25.05 20.22
CA GLY A 227 15.58 24.86 21.14
C GLY A 227 16.02 23.39 21.27
N PRO A 228 17.24 23.12 21.78
CA PRO A 228 17.78 21.77 21.91
C PRO A 228 17.05 20.97 23.00
N ILE A 229 16.76 19.70 22.73
CA ILE A 229 15.96 18.81 23.58
C ILE A 229 16.88 18.07 24.57
N ASN A 230 16.56 18.05 25.87
CA ASN A 230 17.35 17.40 26.91
C ASN A 230 17.37 15.86 26.72
N PRO A 231 18.54 15.21 26.57
CA PRO A 231 18.61 13.77 26.27
C PRO A 231 18.11 12.88 27.42
N VAL A 232 18.17 13.38 28.66
CA VAL A 232 17.75 12.65 29.87
C VAL A 232 16.25 12.32 29.86
N VAL A 233 15.43 13.14 29.21
CA VAL A 233 13.97 12.93 29.11
C VAL A 233 13.63 11.67 28.30
N PHE A 234 14.51 11.26 27.39
CA PHE A 234 14.32 10.06 26.57
C PHE A 234 15.04 8.83 27.13
N ILE A 235 16.20 8.99 27.78
CA ILE A 235 17.01 7.86 28.23
C ILE A 235 16.32 7.07 29.36
N VAL A 236 15.77 7.76 30.36
CA VAL A 236 15.12 7.13 31.52
C VAL A 236 13.95 6.21 31.14
N PRO A 237 12.96 6.63 30.32
CA PRO A 237 11.87 5.75 29.93
C PRO A 237 12.35 4.58 29.07
N ILE A 238 13.37 4.75 28.23
CA ILE A 238 13.94 3.66 27.41
C ILE A 238 14.56 2.56 28.28
N VAL A 239 15.30 2.93 29.32
CA VAL A 239 15.91 1.95 30.23
C VAL A 239 14.86 1.20 31.04
N VAL A 240 13.84 1.90 31.54
CA VAL A 240 12.74 1.28 32.32
C VAL A 240 11.92 0.33 31.44
N THR A 241 11.58 0.75 30.22
CA THR A 241 10.86 -0.11 29.25
C THR A 241 11.68 -1.33 28.86
N PHE A 242 12.98 -1.19 28.64
CA PHE A 242 13.88 -2.32 28.37
C PHE A 242 13.90 -3.34 29.53
N LEU A 243 14.00 -2.87 30.78
CA LEU A 243 13.98 -3.74 31.95
C LEU A 243 12.67 -4.53 32.06
N ILE A 244 11.52 -3.87 31.82
CA ILE A 244 10.21 -4.52 31.85
C ILE A 244 10.11 -5.60 30.75
N ILE A 245 10.60 -5.30 29.55
CA ILE A 245 10.62 -6.26 28.43
C ILE A 245 11.46 -7.49 28.79
N VAL A 246 12.64 -7.31 29.39
CA VAL A 246 13.50 -8.43 29.81
C VAL A 246 12.80 -9.31 30.85
N VAL A 247 12.12 -8.73 31.83
CA VAL A 247 11.36 -9.48 32.84
C VAL A 247 10.23 -10.28 32.19
N VAL A 248 9.49 -9.68 31.26
CA VAL A 248 8.41 -10.37 30.52
C VAL A 248 8.97 -11.54 29.72
N ILE A 249 10.11 -11.39 29.04
CA ILE A 249 10.76 -12.47 28.29
C ILE A 249 11.15 -13.62 29.22
N VAL A 250 11.72 -13.34 30.40
CA VAL A 250 12.08 -14.38 31.38
C VAL A 250 10.86 -15.15 31.86
N VAL A 251 9.75 -14.46 32.16
CA VAL A 251 8.49 -15.11 32.56
C VAL A 251 7.95 -15.99 31.44
N ILE A 252 7.96 -15.52 30.19
CA ILE A 252 7.54 -16.31 29.03
C ILE A 252 8.41 -17.57 28.88
N LEU A 253 9.74 -17.44 28.98
CA LEU A 253 10.66 -18.58 28.92
C LEU A 253 10.40 -19.60 30.03
N LEU A 254 10.16 -19.14 31.27
CA LEU A 254 9.81 -20.02 32.38
C LEU A 254 8.50 -20.77 32.12
N VAL A 255 7.46 -20.09 31.61
CA VAL A 255 6.17 -20.72 31.27
C VAL A 255 6.34 -21.72 30.12
N VAL A 256 7.11 -21.38 29.08
CA VAL A 256 7.39 -22.27 27.95
C VAL A 256 8.19 -23.49 28.39
N CYS A 257 9.25 -23.32 29.19
CA CYS A 257 10.03 -24.43 29.74
C CYS A 257 9.18 -25.31 30.67
N TYR A 258 8.32 -24.71 31.51
CA TYR A 258 7.42 -25.45 32.38
C TYR A 258 6.37 -26.25 31.59
N ARG A 259 5.73 -25.62 30.61
CA ARG A 259 4.78 -26.30 29.71
C ARG A 259 5.46 -27.35 28.82
N GLY A 260 6.70 -27.11 28.38
CA GLY A 260 7.52 -28.06 27.64
C GLY A 260 7.79 -29.31 28.46
N ARG A 261 8.30 -29.14 29.69
CA ARG A 261 8.52 -30.27 30.62
C ARG A 261 7.24 -31.05 30.91
N GLN A 262 6.10 -30.38 31.09
CA GLN A 262 4.82 -31.06 31.32
C GLN A 262 4.35 -31.87 30.09
N LYS A 263 4.57 -31.34 28.87
CA LYS A 263 4.28 -32.08 27.62
C LYS A 263 5.21 -33.29 27.48
N ASP A 264 6.50 -33.12 27.76
CA ASP A 264 7.49 -34.20 27.67
C ASP A 264 7.19 -35.34 28.66
N SER A 265 6.74 -35.02 29.89
CA SER A 265 6.33 -36.05 30.86
C SER A 265 5.12 -36.85 30.38
N ARG A 266 4.07 -36.18 29.89
CA ARG A 266 2.87 -36.88 29.35
C ARG A 266 3.21 -37.70 28.11
N TYR A 267 4.07 -37.19 27.24
CA TYR A 267 4.51 -37.93 26.05
C TYR A 267 5.28 -39.20 26.43
N LYS A 268 6.15 -39.12 27.45
CA LYS A 268 6.86 -40.29 27.99
C LYS A 268 5.91 -41.32 28.61
N GLU A 269 4.90 -40.87 29.35
CA GLU A 269 3.86 -41.76 29.91
C GLU A 269 3.10 -42.50 28.81
N LEU A 270 2.68 -41.79 27.74
CA LEU A 270 2.01 -42.40 26.59
C LEU A 270 2.89 -43.42 25.86
N ILE A 271 4.19 -43.15 25.73
CA ILE A 271 5.13 -44.12 25.12
C ILE A 271 5.24 -45.38 25.99
N VAL A 272 5.37 -45.23 27.31
CA VAL A 272 5.48 -46.38 28.22
C VAL A 272 4.17 -47.17 28.26
N GLU A 273 3.02 -46.50 28.23
CA GLU A 273 1.72 -47.16 28.11
C GLU A 273 1.60 -47.93 26.79
N MET A 274 2.07 -47.35 25.67
CA MET A 274 2.11 -48.03 24.39
C MET A 274 3.05 -49.24 24.41
N GLU A 275 4.24 -49.13 25.00
CA GLU A 275 5.21 -50.23 25.12
C GLU A 275 4.67 -51.36 26.02
N LYS A 276 3.92 -51.01 27.07
CA LYS A 276 3.24 -51.99 27.92
C LYS A 276 2.10 -52.69 27.17
N LEU A 277 1.31 -51.96 26.39
CA LEU A 277 0.29 -52.55 25.52
C LEU A 277 0.94 -53.44 24.46
N GLU A 278 2.01 -52.98 23.81
CA GLU A 278 2.75 -53.74 22.81
C GLU A 278 3.31 -55.04 23.38
N SER A 279 3.99 -54.99 24.52
CA SER A 279 4.55 -56.20 25.15
C SER A 279 3.47 -57.17 25.63
N THR A 280 2.32 -56.66 26.11
CA THR A 280 1.17 -57.48 26.50
C THR A 280 0.56 -58.16 25.28
N VAL A 281 0.28 -57.40 24.21
CA VAL A 281 -0.25 -57.92 22.94
C VAL A 281 0.74 -58.88 22.29
N ALA A 282 2.03 -58.58 22.27
CA ALA A 282 3.04 -59.48 21.73
C ALA A 282 3.07 -60.81 22.47
N ARG A 283 2.89 -60.81 23.79
CA ARG A 283 2.77 -62.04 24.58
C ARG A 283 1.48 -62.78 24.28
N GLU A 284 0.35 -62.08 24.23
CA GLU A 284 -0.95 -62.67 23.86
C GLU A 284 -0.93 -63.25 22.44
N CYS A 285 -0.32 -62.56 21.47
CA CYS A 285 -0.13 -63.06 20.11
C CYS A 285 0.80 -64.28 20.07
N LYS A 286 1.87 -64.32 20.87
CA LYS A 286 2.76 -65.50 20.92
C LYS A 286 2.05 -66.71 21.54
N LEU A 287 1.27 -66.49 22.59
CA LEU A 287 0.47 -67.54 23.22
C LEU A 287 -0.63 -68.01 22.28
N GLY A 288 -1.39 -67.09 21.69
CA GLY A 288 -2.42 -67.39 20.71
C GLY A 288 -1.87 -68.07 19.46
N PHE A 289 -0.67 -67.69 19.00
CA PHE A 289 0.00 -68.37 17.89
C PHE A 289 0.43 -69.80 18.27
N ALA A 290 0.99 -70.00 19.47
CA ALA A 290 1.37 -71.33 19.93
C ALA A 290 0.14 -72.25 20.09
N GLU A 291 -0.95 -71.73 20.64
CA GLU A 291 -2.24 -72.42 20.75
C GLU A 291 -2.85 -72.72 19.37
N LEU A 292 -2.81 -71.74 18.47
CA LEU A 292 -3.28 -71.93 17.10
C LEU A 292 -2.43 -72.92 16.32
N GLN A 293 -1.12 -72.95 16.57
CA GLN A 293 -0.21 -73.90 15.94
C GLN A 293 -0.52 -75.32 16.39
N THR A 294 -0.76 -75.56 17.68
CA THR A 294 -1.18 -76.88 18.17
C THR A 294 -2.52 -77.31 17.58
N ASP A 295 -3.48 -76.39 17.49
CA ASP A 295 -4.79 -76.67 16.89
C ASP A 295 -4.71 -76.91 15.38
N LEU A 296 -3.87 -76.14 14.68
CA LEU A 296 -3.62 -76.33 13.26
C LEU A 296 -2.86 -77.62 13.01
N ASP A 297 -1.90 -78.01 13.83
CA ASP A 297 -1.20 -79.29 13.69
C ASP A 297 -2.17 -80.47 13.87
N GLU A 298 -3.16 -80.35 14.76
CA GLU A 298 -4.28 -81.30 14.88
C GLU A 298 -5.19 -81.29 13.63
N LEU A 299 -5.66 -80.12 13.19
CA LEU A 299 -6.48 -79.98 11.97
C LEU A 299 -5.74 -80.43 10.70
N THR A 300 -4.45 -80.17 10.61
CA THR A 300 -3.60 -80.53 9.47
C THR A 300 -3.20 -81.98 9.49
N GLY A 301 -3.10 -82.60 10.67
CA GLY A 301 -3.02 -84.05 10.86
C GLY A 301 -4.17 -84.76 10.14
N ASP A 302 -5.41 -84.29 10.34
CA ASP A 302 -6.59 -84.83 9.65
C ASP A 302 -6.60 -84.54 8.12
N LEU A 303 -6.05 -83.39 7.72
CA LEU A 303 -5.87 -83.03 6.30
C LEU A 303 -4.77 -83.85 5.62
N SER A 304 -3.80 -84.40 6.34
CA SER A 304 -2.72 -85.21 5.75
C SER A 304 -3.23 -86.47 5.05
N GLY A 305 -4.42 -86.95 5.44
CA GLY A 305 -5.15 -88.04 4.77
C GLY A 305 -6.20 -87.60 3.74
N HIS A 306 -6.62 -86.33 3.73
CA HIS A 306 -7.71 -85.82 2.88
C HIS A 306 -7.20 -84.81 1.84
N ARG A 307 -7.59 -84.97 0.57
CA ARG A 307 -7.30 -83.95 -0.47
C ARG A 307 -7.98 -82.63 -0.09
N LEU A 308 -7.21 -81.53 -0.17
CA LEU A 308 -7.73 -80.17 -0.02
C LEU A 308 -8.95 -79.97 -0.95
N PRO A 309 -10.01 -79.28 -0.50
CA PRO A 309 -11.25 -79.09 -1.27
C PRO A 309 -11.07 -78.03 -2.35
N TYR A 310 -10.19 -78.28 -3.32
CA TYR A 310 -10.03 -77.44 -4.49
C TYR A 310 -11.32 -77.43 -5.31
N ARG A 311 -11.68 -76.24 -5.83
CA ARG A 311 -12.77 -76.14 -6.80
C ARG A 311 -12.27 -76.59 -8.16
N ASP A 312 -13.13 -77.24 -8.92
CA ASP A 312 -12.85 -77.52 -10.33
C ASP A 312 -12.54 -76.22 -11.08
N LEU A 313 -11.63 -76.29 -12.05
CA LEU A 313 -11.18 -75.15 -12.85
C LEU A 313 -12.36 -74.31 -13.38
N LYS A 314 -13.42 -74.96 -13.87
CA LYS A 314 -14.62 -74.29 -14.41
C LYS A 314 -15.34 -73.45 -13.36
N VAL A 315 -15.51 -73.99 -12.14
CA VAL A 315 -16.21 -73.33 -11.03
C VAL A 315 -15.35 -72.21 -10.45
N TYR A 316 -14.04 -72.43 -10.37
CA TYR A 316 -13.07 -71.40 -10.00
C TYR A 316 -13.10 -70.22 -10.98
N LEU A 317 -12.95 -70.49 -12.29
CA LEU A 317 -12.96 -69.47 -13.32
C LEU A 317 -14.30 -68.73 -13.37
N LEU A 318 -15.43 -69.42 -13.21
CA LEU A 318 -16.73 -68.77 -13.13
C LEU A 318 -16.76 -67.74 -11.98
N SER A 319 -16.33 -68.16 -10.78
CA SER A 319 -16.34 -67.33 -9.58
C SER A 319 -15.41 -66.11 -9.72
N ALA A 320 -14.27 -66.29 -10.42
CA ALA A 320 -13.27 -65.24 -10.64
C ALA A 320 -13.68 -64.24 -11.73
N LEU A 321 -14.20 -64.73 -12.86
CA LEU A 321 -14.56 -63.89 -14.01
C LEU A 321 -15.90 -63.19 -13.79
N PHE A 322 -16.88 -63.87 -13.19
CA PHE A 322 -18.25 -63.40 -12.98
C PHE A 322 -18.64 -63.45 -11.49
N PRO A 323 -18.06 -62.59 -10.63
CA PRO A 323 -18.33 -62.61 -9.20
C PRO A 323 -19.81 -62.32 -8.92
N GLY A 324 -20.41 -63.10 -8.01
CA GLY A 324 -21.82 -62.98 -7.62
C GLY A 324 -22.79 -63.82 -8.46
N TYR A 325 -22.36 -64.37 -9.60
CA TYR A 325 -23.18 -65.29 -10.39
C TYR A 325 -22.95 -66.73 -9.92
N LYS A 326 -23.99 -67.36 -9.37
CA LYS A 326 -23.96 -68.80 -9.01
C LYS A 326 -24.17 -69.69 -10.22
N ASP A 327 -24.94 -69.22 -11.19
CA ASP A 327 -25.21 -69.89 -12.45
C ASP A 327 -25.17 -68.88 -13.59
N HIS A 328 -24.36 -69.14 -14.62
CA HIS A 328 -24.10 -68.20 -15.72
C HIS A 328 -24.27 -68.91 -17.06
N ALA A 329 -24.85 -68.22 -18.04
CA ALA A 329 -25.18 -68.77 -19.35
C ALA A 329 -23.97 -69.42 -20.07
N VAL A 330 -22.75 -68.98 -19.76
CA VAL A 330 -21.49 -69.54 -20.28
C VAL A 330 -21.28 -71.02 -19.92
N LEU A 331 -21.87 -71.50 -18.81
CA LEU A 331 -21.76 -72.90 -18.41
C LEU A 331 -22.75 -73.82 -19.14
N HIS A 332 -23.78 -73.23 -19.75
CA HIS A 332 -24.86 -73.97 -20.39
C HIS A 332 -24.68 -73.98 -21.90
N PRO A 333 -25.03 -75.09 -22.57
CA PRO A 333 -25.13 -75.08 -24.02
C PRO A 333 -26.20 -74.07 -24.47
N VAL A 334 -26.01 -73.46 -25.64
CA VAL A 334 -26.95 -72.48 -26.19
C VAL A 334 -28.31 -73.16 -26.45
N GLN A 335 -29.32 -72.84 -25.64
CA GLN A 335 -30.68 -73.32 -25.80
C GLN A 335 -31.48 -72.35 -26.69
N LEU A 336 -31.57 -72.64 -27.99
CA LEU A 336 -32.38 -71.88 -28.95
C LEU A 336 -33.38 -72.81 -29.66
N PRO A 337 -34.57 -72.32 -30.05
CA PRO A 337 -35.50 -73.08 -30.90
C PRO A 337 -34.79 -73.52 -32.19
N ILE A 338 -35.00 -74.78 -32.62
CA ILE A 338 -34.26 -75.46 -33.71
C ILE A 338 -34.13 -74.59 -34.98
N GLN A 339 -35.18 -73.87 -35.34
CA GLN A 339 -35.22 -73.04 -36.56
C GLN A 339 -34.37 -71.76 -36.45
N ARG A 340 -34.21 -71.19 -35.24
CA ARG A 340 -33.27 -70.10 -34.95
C ARG A 340 -31.86 -70.59 -34.66
N GLN A 341 -31.71 -71.86 -34.29
CA GLN A 341 -30.42 -72.43 -33.93
C GLN A 341 -29.43 -72.40 -35.11
N ILE A 342 -29.85 -72.77 -36.32
CA ILE A 342 -28.96 -72.83 -37.50
C ILE A 342 -28.48 -71.42 -37.90
N SER A 343 -29.40 -70.45 -38.03
CA SER A 343 -29.05 -69.08 -38.42
C SER A 343 -28.24 -68.37 -37.34
N SER A 344 -28.57 -68.58 -36.06
CA SER A 344 -27.81 -68.00 -34.94
C SER A 344 -26.44 -68.64 -34.79
N GLN A 345 -26.30 -69.95 -34.99
CA GLN A 345 -25.00 -70.63 -34.97
C GLN A 345 -24.08 -70.12 -36.08
N LYS A 346 -24.61 -69.90 -37.28
CA LYS A 346 -23.84 -69.29 -38.38
C LYS A 346 -23.36 -67.89 -38.00
N ALA A 347 -24.25 -67.03 -37.50
CA ALA A 347 -23.89 -65.67 -37.10
C ALA A 347 -22.87 -65.63 -35.94
N ILE A 348 -23.01 -66.52 -34.95
CA ILE A 348 -22.05 -66.65 -33.84
C ILE A 348 -20.68 -67.10 -34.35
N LYS A 349 -20.65 -68.04 -35.31
CA LYS A 349 -19.40 -68.49 -35.93
C LYS A 349 -18.74 -67.35 -36.73
N ASP A 350 -19.49 -66.65 -37.56
CA ASP A 350 -18.99 -65.52 -38.33
C ASP A 350 -18.46 -64.41 -37.39
N PHE A 351 -19.15 -64.16 -36.26
CA PHE A 351 -18.68 -63.23 -35.23
C PHE A 351 -17.40 -63.70 -34.52
N HIS A 352 -17.28 -64.99 -34.22
CA HIS A 352 -16.05 -65.56 -33.68
C HIS A 352 -14.89 -65.38 -34.65
N ASP A 353 -15.11 -65.62 -35.95
CA ASP A 353 -14.09 -65.44 -36.97
C ASP A 353 -13.64 -63.97 -37.10
N LEU A 354 -14.57 -63.01 -36.94
CA LEU A 354 -14.23 -61.59 -36.80
C LEU A 354 -13.40 -61.29 -35.54
N CYS A 355 -13.70 -61.94 -34.41
CA CYS A 355 -12.90 -61.79 -33.19
C CYS A 355 -11.48 -62.36 -33.33
N MET A 356 -11.26 -63.30 -34.25
CA MET A 356 -9.95 -63.87 -34.55
C MET A 356 -9.10 -62.98 -35.48
N ASP A 357 -9.67 -61.92 -36.06
CA ASP A 357 -8.89 -60.87 -36.71
C ASP A 357 -8.40 -59.84 -35.69
N LYS A 358 -7.07 -59.72 -35.58
CA LYS A 358 -6.39 -58.83 -34.62
C LYS A 358 -6.83 -57.37 -34.74
N LYS A 359 -6.97 -56.87 -35.97
CA LYS A 359 -7.31 -55.46 -36.21
C LYS A 359 -8.77 -55.21 -35.86
N VAL A 360 -9.66 -56.12 -36.25
CA VAL A 360 -11.10 -56.02 -35.95
C VAL A 360 -11.34 -56.07 -34.45
N LEU A 361 -10.73 -57.01 -33.73
CA LEU A 361 -10.93 -57.13 -32.29
C LEU A 361 -10.39 -55.91 -31.51
N LEU A 362 -9.20 -55.41 -31.87
CA LEU A 362 -8.66 -54.19 -31.27
C LEU A 362 -9.54 -52.97 -31.55
N LEU A 363 -10.03 -52.84 -32.79
CA LEU A 363 -10.94 -51.75 -33.16
C LEU A 363 -12.25 -51.86 -32.37
N PHE A 364 -12.83 -53.06 -32.26
CA PHE A 364 -14.05 -53.32 -31.51
C PHE A 364 -13.93 -52.88 -30.05
N ILE A 365 -12.86 -53.30 -29.35
CA ILE A 365 -12.61 -52.94 -27.95
C ILE A 365 -12.44 -51.42 -27.79
N ARG A 366 -11.61 -50.80 -28.65
CA ARG A 366 -11.38 -49.35 -28.62
C ARG A 366 -12.68 -48.55 -28.83
N THR A 367 -13.50 -49.00 -29.79
CA THR A 367 -14.77 -48.34 -30.13
C THR A 367 -15.76 -48.41 -28.97
N LEU A 368 -15.83 -49.55 -28.28
CA LEU A 368 -16.66 -49.70 -27.08
C LEU A 368 -16.17 -48.80 -25.94
N GLU A 369 -14.87 -48.77 -25.67
CA GLU A 369 -14.31 -47.96 -24.58
C GLU A 369 -14.44 -46.46 -24.79
N GLU A 370 -14.52 -45.99 -26.03
CA GLU A 370 -14.73 -44.58 -26.37
C GLU A 370 -16.17 -44.09 -26.12
N GLN A 371 -17.14 -45.00 -25.98
CA GLN A 371 -18.53 -44.62 -25.72
C GLN A 371 -18.70 -44.10 -24.28
N ARG A 372 -19.31 -42.91 -24.13
CA ARG A 372 -19.54 -42.29 -22.80
C ARG A 372 -20.46 -43.12 -21.90
N ASN A 373 -21.39 -43.85 -22.48
CA ASN A 373 -22.37 -44.68 -21.75
C ASN A 373 -21.84 -46.08 -21.41
N PHE A 374 -20.58 -46.38 -21.74
CA PHE A 374 -19.99 -47.69 -21.48
C PHE A 374 -19.39 -47.73 -20.06
N SER A 375 -20.15 -48.32 -19.13
CA SER A 375 -19.82 -48.28 -17.71
C SER A 375 -18.64 -49.19 -17.35
N ILE A 376 -18.06 -49.00 -16.16
CA ILE A 376 -17.01 -49.90 -15.63
C ILE A 376 -17.52 -51.34 -15.53
N ARG A 377 -18.82 -51.54 -15.24
CA ARG A 377 -19.45 -52.86 -15.21
C ARG A 377 -19.47 -53.49 -16.60
N ASP A 378 -19.83 -52.73 -17.63
CA ASP A 378 -19.87 -53.22 -19.02
C ASP A 378 -18.48 -53.56 -19.52
N LYS A 379 -17.48 -52.73 -19.21
CA LYS A 379 -16.06 -53.02 -19.47
C LYS A 379 -15.62 -54.32 -18.83
N SER A 380 -15.98 -54.51 -17.56
CA SER A 380 -15.65 -55.74 -16.82
C SER A 380 -16.33 -56.97 -17.42
N LEU A 381 -17.59 -56.83 -17.86
CA LEU A 381 -18.34 -57.90 -18.49
C LEU A 381 -17.72 -58.29 -19.85
N VAL A 382 -17.44 -57.31 -20.72
CA VAL A 382 -16.82 -57.54 -22.02
C VAL A 382 -15.43 -58.17 -21.86
N GLY A 383 -14.61 -57.68 -20.94
CA GLY A 383 -13.29 -58.27 -20.67
C GLY A 383 -13.37 -59.73 -20.21
N SER A 384 -14.44 -60.11 -19.51
CA SER A 384 -14.67 -61.50 -19.06
C SER A 384 -15.22 -62.39 -20.16
N LEU A 385 -16.21 -61.92 -20.93
CA LEU A 385 -16.74 -62.65 -22.07
C LEU A 385 -15.70 -62.84 -23.17
N LEU A 386 -14.85 -61.84 -23.44
CA LEU A 386 -13.75 -61.97 -24.41
C LEU A 386 -12.72 -63.01 -23.95
N MET A 387 -12.32 -63.00 -22.67
CA MET A 387 -11.38 -64.00 -22.17
C MET A 387 -11.97 -65.41 -22.17
N VAL A 388 -13.27 -65.56 -21.92
CA VAL A 388 -13.96 -66.84 -22.15
C VAL A 388 -14.00 -67.18 -23.63
N ALA A 389 -14.32 -66.27 -24.53
CA ALA A 389 -14.37 -66.57 -25.96
C ALA A 389 -13.00 -66.99 -26.53
N LEU A 390 -11.93 -66.39 -26.01
CA LEU A 390 -10.56 -66.61 -26.46
C LEU A 390 -9.77 -67.66 -25.65
N HIS A 391 -10.39 -68.35 -24.68
CA HIS A 391 -9.69 -69.28 -23.79
C HIS A 391 -8.97 -70.43 -24.50
N ASN A 392 -9.46 -70.87 -25.66
CA ASN A 392 -8.83 -71.92 -26.47
C ASN A 392 -7.62 -71.41 -27.28
N ARG A 393 -7.39 -70.09 -27.33
CA ARG A 393 -6.31 -69.41 -28.03
C ARG A 393 -5.68 -68.34 -27.14
N LEU A 394 -5.20 -68.75 -25.96
CA LEU A 394 -4.54 -67.85 -25.01
C LEU A 394 -3.29 -67.20 -25.59
N ASP A 395 -2.63 -67.82 -26.57
CA ASP A 395 -1.56 -67.24 -27.39
C ASP A 395 -2.02 -65.92 -28.04
N TYR A 396 -3.14 -65.98 -28.76
CA TYR A 396 -3.74 -64.83 -29.42
C TYR A 396 -4.30 -63.81 -28.42
N ALA A 397 -4.98 -64.26 -27.37
CA ALA A 397 -5.48 -63.39 -26.30
C ALA A 397 -4.35 -62.58 -25.65
N THR A 398 -3.19 -63.20 -25.46
CA THR A 398 -1.99 -62.55 -24.90
C THR A 398 -1.46 -61.47 -25.83
N GLU A 399 -1.45 -61.68 -27.15
CA GLU A 399 -1.04 -60.64 -28.10
C GLU A 399 -1.98 -59.43 -28.11
N ILE A 400 -3.29 -59.69 -28.08
CA ILE A 400 -4.30 -58.63 -28.00
C ILE A 400 -4.12 -57.84 -26.71
N LEU A 401 -3.98 -58.54 -25.58
CA LEU A 401 -3.77 -57.94 -24.27
C LEU A 401 -2.49 -57.09 -24.23
N LYS A 402 -1.37 -57.58 -24.77
CA LYS A 402 -0.11 -56.81 -24.87
C LYS A 402 -0.31 -55.50 -25.63
N THR A 403 -1.03 -55.55 -26.75
CA THR A 403 -1.29 -54.36 -27.57
C THR A 403 -2.18 -53.35 -26.82
N LEU A 404 -3.22 -53.83 -26.14
CA LEU A 404 -4.11 -52.96 -25.35
C LEU A 404 -3.41 -52.37 -24.12
N LEU A 405 -2.57 -53.15 -23.43
CA LEU A 405 -1.76 -52.66 -22.31
C LEU A 405 -0.75 -51.61 -22.76
N TYR A 406 -0.12 -51.80 -23.93
CA TYR A 406 0.75 -50.80 -24.53
C TYR A 406 0.00 -49.47 -24.79
N ASP A 407 -1.22 -49.54 -25.32
CA ASP A 407 -2.06 -48.35 -25.52
C ASP A 407 -2.37 -47.66 -24.17
N LEU A 408 -2.70 -48.42 -23.13
CA LEU A 408 -2.95 -47.88 -21.79
C LEU A 408 -1.72 -47.22 -21.18
N ILE A 409 -0.56 -47.85 -21.27
CA ILE A 409 0.72 -47.29 -20.80
C ILE A 409 0.99 -45.96 -21.51
N THR A 410 0.86 -45.94 -22.84
CA THR A 410 1.09 -44.74 -23.65
C THR A 410 0.13 -43.62 -23.25
N LYS A 411 -1.16 -43.93 -23.04
CA LYS A 411 -2.17 -42.97 -22.56
C LYS A 411 -1.83 -42.43 -21.16
N ALA A 412 -1.36 -43.28 -20.24
CA ALA A 412 -1.02 -42.85 -18.88
C ALA A 412 0.24 -41.98 -18.81
N ILE A 413 1.25 -42.27 -19.64
CA ILE A 413 2.43 -41.43 -19.80
C ILE A 413 2.03 -40.04 -20.32
N ASN A 414 1.18 -40.00 -21.35
CA ASN A 414 0.69 -38.72 -21.92
C ASN A 414 -0.14 -37.90 -20.91
N LYS A 415 -0.82 -38.56 -19.97
CA LYS A 415 -1.58 -37.89 -18.89
C LYS A 415 -0.74 -37.53 -17.66
N SER A 416 0.59 -37.73 -17.70
CA SER A 416 1.53 -37.46 -16.59
C SER A 416 1.17 -38.18 -15.27
N SER A 417 0.48 -39.32 -15.35
CA SER A 417 0.06 -40.12 -14.18
C SER A 417 0.57 -41.57 -14.23
N PRO A 418 1.86 -41.84 -14.46
CA PRO A 418 2.36 -43.21 -14.65
C PRO A 418 2.24 -44.06 -13.37
N LYS A 419 2.39 -43.46 -12.19
CA LYS A 419 2.26 -44.16 -10.89
C LYS A 419 0.84 -44.64 -10.58
N LEU A 420 -0.17 -44.15 -11.31
CA LEU A 420 -1.58 -44.50 -11.10
C LEU A 420 -2.08 -45.56 -12.09
N LEU A 421 -1.26 -45.96 -13.07
CA LEU A 421 -1.60 -46.99 -14.05
C LEU A 421 -1.84 -48.36 -13.35
N LEU A 422 -2.84 -49.12 -13.80
CA LEU A 422 -3.25 -50.43 -13.24
C LEU A 422 -3.66 -50.41 -11.75
N ARG A 423 -3.84 -49.23 -11.13
CA ARG A 423 -4.26 -49.12 -9.73
C ARG A 423 -5.70 -49.61 -9.51
N ARG A 424 -6.56 -49.47 -10.51
CA ARG A 424 -7.97 -49.85 -10.50
C ARG A 424 -8.33 -50.47 -11.84
N THR A 425 -9.28 -51.40 -11.83
CA THR A 425 -9.77 -52.06 -13.06
C THR A 425 -10.84 -51.19 -13.73
N GLU A 426 -10.41 -50.22 -14.55
CA GLU A 426 -11.29 -49.23 -15.18
C GLU A 426 -11.39 -49.38 -16.71
N SER A 427 -10.63 -50.30 -17.29
CA SER A 427 -10.59 -50.66 -18.71
C SER A 427 -10.87 -52.13 -18.97
N VAL A 428 -11.29 -52.45 -20.20
CA VAL A 428 -11.44 -53.82 -20.71
C VAL A 428 -10.10 -54.54 -20.64
N ALA A 429 -9.00 -53.88 -20.99
CA ALA A 429 -7.68 -54.48 -20.96
C ALA A 429 -7.20 -54.83 -19.54
N GLU A 430 -7.45 -53.98 -18.55
CA GLU A 430 -7.16 -54.28 -17.14
C GLU A 430 -7.98 -55.49 -16.65
N LYS A 431 -9.26 -55.57 -17.01
CA LYS A 431 -10.07 -56.74 -16.66
C LYS A 431 -9.57 -58.00 -17.38
N MET A 432 -9.25 -57.91 -18.67
CA MET A 432 -8.67 -59.01 -19.44
C MET A 432 -7.35 -59.48 -18.81
N LEU A 433 -6.51 -58.57 -18.31
CA LEU A 433 -5.29 -58.91 -17.59
C LEU A 433 -5.57 -59.71 -16.31
N THR A 434 -6.51 -59.25 -15.47
CA THR A 434 -6.89 -59.99 -14.26
C THR A 434 -7.40 -61.40 -14.62
N ASN A 435 -8.25 -61.50 -15.64
CA ASN A 435 -8.81 -62.77 -16.08
C ASN A 435 -7.73 -63.69 -16.68
N TRP A 436 -6.80 -63.15 -17.46
CA TRP A 436 -5.64 -63.86 -18.01
C TRP A 436 -4.76 -64.42 -16.89
N LEU A 437 -4.50 -63.65 -15.83
CA LEU A 437 -3.80 -64.14 -14.64
C LEU A 437 -4.54 -65.30 -13.98
N HIS A 438 -5.88 -65.27 -13.89
CA HIS A 438 -6.62 -66.41 -13.35
C HIS A 438 -6.47 -67.69 -14.18
N PHE A 439 -6.38 -67.59 -15.51
CA PHE A 439 -6.10 -68.74 -16.38
C PHE A 439 -4.67 -69.26 -16.18
N CYS A 440 -3.67 -68.36 -16.22
CA CYS A 440 -2.26 -68.74 -16.20
C CYS A 440 -1.76 -69.18 -14.82
N LEU A 441 -2.33 -68.63 -13.73
CA LEU A 441 -1.88 -68.92 -12.37
C LEU A 441 -2.69 -70.03 -11.68
N HIS A 442 -3.71 -70.61 -12.33
CA HIS A 442 -4.52 -71.64 -11.69
C HIS A 442 -3.69 -72.85 -11.23
N GLU A 443 -2.80 -73.35 -12.08
CA GLU A 443 -1.91 -74.48 -11.75
C GLU A 443 -1.01 -74.14 -10.55
N TYR A 444 -0.39 -72.95 -10.57
CA TYR A 444 0.39 -72.45 -9.43
C TYR A 444 -0.44 -72.32 -8.14
N ILE A 445 -1.71 -71.91 -8.24
CA ILE A 445 -2.62 -71.86 -7.09
C ILE A 445 -2.88 -73.26 -6.55
N VAL A 446 -3.15 -74.24 -7.41
CA VAL A 446 -3.40 -75.61 -6.96
C VAL A 446 -2.15 -76.23 -6.35
N GLU A 447 -0.99 -76.04 -6.95
CA GLU A 447 0.24 -76.73 -6.57
C GLU A 447 1.01 -76.07 -5.43
N GLN A 448 1.07 -74.74 -5.37
CA GLN A 448 2.00 -74.03 -4.48
C GLN A 448 1.29 -73.18 -3.43
N SER A 449 0.33 -72.34 -3.83
CA SER A 449 -0.26 -71.33 -2.92
C SER A 449 -1.59 -71.75 -2.27
N GLY A 450 -2.25 -72.79 -2.79
CA GLY A 450 -3.58 -73.21 -2.33
C GLY A 450 -3.56 -73.82 -0.93
N LYS A 451 -2.58 -74.67 -0.62
CA LYS A 451 -2.40 -75.22 0.71
C LYS A 451 -2.18 -74.13 1.77
N PRO A 452 -1.19 -73.22 1.68
CA PRO A 452 -1.01 -72.18 2.69
C PRO A 452 -2.20 -71.23 2.79
N GLN A 453 -2.87 -70.91 1.67
CA GLN A 453 -4.09 -70.10 1.69
C GLN A 453 -5.24 -70.79 2.44
N TYR A 454 -5.44 -72.09 2.22
CA TYR A 454 -6.46 -72.86 2.92
C TYR A 454 -6.14 -73.01 4.41
N LEU A 455 -4.86 -73.21 4.76
CA LEU A 455 -4.42 -73.25 6.15
C LEU A 455 -4.67 -71.91 6.84
N LEU A 456 -4.39 -70.78 6.18
CA LEU A 456 -4.71 -69.46 6.71
C LEU A 456 -6.22 -69.30 6.94
N TYR A 457 -7.05 -69.72 5.97
CA TYR A 457 -8.52 -69.70 6.14
C TYR A 457 -8.96 -70.53 7.35
N ARG A 458 -8.44 -71.76 7.50
CA ARG A 458 -8.74 -72.63 8.63
C ARG A 458 -8.26 -72.03 9.95
N ALA A 459 -7.08 -71.42 9.97
CA ALA A 459 -6.50 -70.76 11.12
C ALA A 459 -7.39 -69.60 11.59
N VAL A 460 -7.77 -68.70 10.67
CA VAL A 460 -8.66 -67.58 10.97
C VAL A 460 -10.03 -68.06 11.44
N LYS A 461 -10.60 -69.05 10.74
CA LYS A 461 -11.91 -69.61 11.12
C LYS A 461 -11.86 -70.25 12.52
N SER A 462 -10.86 -71.08 12.79
CA SER A 462 -10.69 -71.72 14.10
C SER A 462 -10.54 -70.67 15.20
N GLN A 463 -9.70 -69.66 14.98
CA GLN A 463 -9.49 -68.58 15.94
C GLN A 463 -10.77 -67.77 16.23
N LEU A 464 -11.59 -67.50 15.21
CA LEU A 464 -12.87 -66.80 15.37
C LEU A 464 -13.90 -67.67 16.11
N GLU A 465 -13.98 -68.96 15.79
CA GLU A 465 -14.94 -69.90 16.40
C GLU A 465 -14.64 -70.23 17.87
N LYS A 466 -13.45 -69.88 18.39
CA LYS A 466 -13.14 -69.95 19.83
C LYS A 466 -13.88 -68.90 20.65
N GLY A 467 -14.22 -67.76 20.03
CA GLY A 467 -14.93 -66.65 20.67
C GLY A 467 -16.45 -66.71 20.44
N PRO A 468 -17.23 -65.99 21.24
CA PRO A 468 -18.64 -65.76 20.92
C PRO A 468 -18.74 -64.98 19.60
N ILE A 469 -19.61 -65.46 18.71
CA ILE A 469 -19.94 -64.80 17.45
C ILE A 469 -21.42 -64.42 17.51
N ASP A 470 -21.72 -63.13 17.34
CA ASP A 470 -23.09 -62.68 17.23
C ASP A 470 -23.65 -63.06 15.85
N VAL A 471 -24.70 -63.88 15.83
CA VAL A 471 -25.35 -64.38 14.61
C VAL A 471 -26.06 -63.26 13.83
N ILE A 472 -26.46 -62.16 14.48
CA ILE A 472 -27.17 -61.06 13.84
C ILE A 472 -26.19 -60.06 13.22
N THR A 473 -25.20 -59.62 14.00
CA THR A 473 -24.23 -58.60 13.53
C THR A 473 -23.03 -59.18 12.80
N GLY A 474 -22.69 -60.45 13.06
CA GLY A 474 -21.46 -61.07 12.60
C GLY A 474 -20.21 -60.62 13.36
N GLU A 475 -20.36 -59.85 14.45
CA GLU A 475 -19.26 -59.44 15.30
C GLU A 475 -18.73 -60.64 16.10
N ALA A 476 -17.41 -60.78 16.13
CA ALA A 476 -16.71 -61.82 16.89
C ALA A 476 -15.67 -61.15 17.79
N ARG A 477 -15.41 -61.79 18.94
CA ARG A 477 -14.46 -61.31 19.94
C ARG A 477 -13.01 -61.34 19.45
#